data_AF-A0A9D2PQ44-F1
#
_entry.id   AF-A0A9D2PQ44-F1
#
_cell.length_a   1.000
_cell.length_b   1.000
_cell.length_c   1.000
_cell.angle_alpha   90.00
_cell.angle_beta   90.00
_cell.angle_gamma   90.00
#
_symmetry.space_group_name_H-M   'P 1'
#
loop_
_entity.id
_entity.type
_entity.pdbx_description
1 polymer ?
#
loop_
_entity_poly.entity_id
_entity_poly.type
_entity_poly.pdbx_seq_one_letter_code
_entity_poly.pdbx_strand_id
1 'polypeptide(L)'
;MKNLIKNSLHSVKEQFGTRSTRVGSYSFFLTVLVLAILVAVNVALSFLPDRYVQKDLTANQLYSLSSQSKVLLGTVEDEITIYWVVASGNEDEYVEKLLHNYEDYCDRITVVKKDPDLNPDFTNAYTDETIYNNSIIVECGDKYRYISYEDIYETSGYSYYSSYTSSSKFAGESLITSAISYCITEELPVIHVLEGHGETAFSDSFTSALERDNLSTETLSLLEYEEVPEEVQCILIYAPSTDLSETERDMLISYLDNGGRLLILSGTAQEDELSNLNAVAEHYGITVQEGVAVEQSSEHYVFGSPVLLMPEMNSSEITDPLISDKYNVILPVAKALDVSAASDDVTVTSLLESSEEAILKTAGYGITTYEKEDGDLDGPLTLAALVTKDLEEEKQMQLVWIASSEMLAEEYNSLSSDANEDFVLNALEMMSEKDDGISVRSKSLSYEYLTVSTSAASYIKLLTIGVIPAVYLITGIIVAVRRKRR
;
A
#
# COMPACT_ATOMS: atom_id res chain seq x y z
N MET A 1 -74.63 28.17 11.38
CA MET A 1 -73.32 28.41 10.70
C MET A 1 -72.40 29.38 11.44
N LYS A 2 -72.87 30.46 12.10
CA LYS A 2 -71.99 31.39 12.85
C LYS A 2 -71.38 30.86 14.16
N ASN A 3 -71.97 29.85 14.81
CA ASN A 3 -71.43 29.29 16.06
C ASN A 3 -70.42 28.14 15.86
N LEU A 4 -70.35 27.52 14.69
CA LEU A 4 -69.38 26.45 14.39
C LEU A 4 -67.98 27.01 14.06
N ILE A 5 -67.91 28.17 13.39
CA ILE A 5 -66.65 28.84 13.02
C ILE A 5 -65.98 29.48 14.25
N LYS A 6 -66.79 29.95 15.23
CA LYS A 6 -66.25 30.56 16.46
C LYS A 6 -65.60 29.53 17.39
N ASN A 7 -66.10 28.29 17.38
CA ASN A 7 -65.53 27.20 18.19
C ASN A 7 -64.29 26.55 17.54
N SER A 8 -64.18 26.49 16.21
CA SER A 8 -62.96 25.99 15.55
C SER A 8 -61.78 26.96 15.67
N LEU A 9 -62.04 28.27 15.64
CA LEU A 9 -61.01 29.29 15.88
C LEU A 9 -60.53 29.32 17.34
N HIS A 10 -61.35 28.88 18.30
CA HIS A 10 -60.93 28.76 19.70
C HIS A 10 -60.06 27.50 19.93
N SER A 11 -60.37 26.37 19.29
CA SER A 11 -59.59 25.13 19.43
C SER A 11 -58.23 25.20 18.72
N VAL A 12 -58.13 25.95 17.61
CA VAL A 12 -56.84 26.20 16.94
C VAL A 12 -55.96 27.12 17.79
N LYS A 13 -56.53 28.16 18.42
CA LYS A 13 -55.77 29.06 19.30
C LYS A 13 -55.26 28.38 20.58
N GLU A 14 -55.97 27.39 21.10
CA GLU A 14 -55.51 26.56 22.23
C GLU A 14 -54.46 25.51 21.82
N GLN A 15 -54.49 24.96 20.59
CA GLN A 15 -53.44 24.05 20.11
C GLN A 15 -52.11 24.76 19.82
N PHE A 16 -52.11 26.05 19.52
CA PHE A 16 -50.89 26.86 19.37
C PHE A 16 -50.40 27.52 20.68
N GLY A 17 -51.02 27.18 21.82
CA GLY A 17 -50.72 27.78 23.14
C GLY A 17 -49.85 26.95 24.07
N THR A 18 -49.23 25.84 23.63
CA THR A 18 -48.40 24.99 24.50
C THR A 18 -46.92 25.07 24.14
N ARG A 19 -46.06 24.99 25.16
CA ARG A 19 -44.59 25.14 25.06
C ARG A 19 -43.93 24.19 24.03
N SER A 20 -44.59 23.11 23.61
CA SER A 20 -44.10 22.14 22.60
C SER A 20 -44.19 22.63 21.16
N THR A 21 -45.13 23.52 20.80
CA THR A 21 -45.21 24.05 19.42
C THR A 21 -44.22 25.18 19.16
N ARG A 22 -43.79 25.91 20.20
CA ARG A 22 -42.71 26.92 20.10
C ARG A 22 -41.33 26.31 19.84
N VAL A 23 -41.03 25.12 20.37
CA VAL A 23 -39.74 24.45 20.13
C VAL A 23 -39.72 23.77 18.75
N GLY A 24 -40.86 23.22 18.31
CA GLY A 24 -41.00 22.64 16.97
C GLY A 24 -40.94 23.67 15.84
N SER A 25 -41.53 24.86 16.03
CA SER A 25 -41.45 25.93 15.03
C SER A 25 -40.04 26.52 14.93
N TYR A 26 -39.35 26.72 16.06
CA TYR A 26 -37.95 27.17 16.06
C TYR A 26 -37.03 26.19 15.33
N SER A 27 -37.19 24.88 15.56
CA SER A 27 -36.40 23.86 14.87
C SER A 27 -36.65 23.86 13.36
N PHE A 28 -37.91 23.97 12.93
CA PHE A 28 -38.26 24.08 11.51
C PHE A 28 -37.65 25.33 10.85
N PHE A 29 -37.79 26.51 11.47
CA PHE A 29 -37.19 27.75 10.95
C PHE A 29 -35.67 27.71 10.89
N LEU A 30 -35.02 27.11 11.90
CA LEU A 30 -33.57 26.98 11.94
C LEU A 30 -33.07 26.01 10.86
N THR A 31 -33.80 24.92 10.60
CA THR A 31 -33.47 23.97 9.51
C THR A 31 -33.60 24.63 8.14
N VAL A 32 -34.68 25.38 7.90
CA VAL A 32 -34.89 26.12 6.65
C VAL A 32 -33.81 27.20 6.45
N LEU A 33 -33.41 27.90 7.51
CA LEU A 33 -32.36 28.90 7.45
C LEU A 33 -30.99 28.28 7.13
N VAL A 34 -30.65 27.14 7.76
CA VAL A 34 -29.40 26.41 7.48
C VAL A 34 -29.38 25.94 6.02
N LEU A 35 -30.48 25.40 5.50
CA LEU A 35 -30.59 25.01 4.09
C LEU A 35 -30.42 26.21 3.14
N ALA A 36 -31.02 27.35 3.45
CA ALA A 36 -30.88 28.57 2.64
C ALA A 36 -29.43 29.09 2.63
N ILE A 37 -28.73 29.03 3.77
CA ILE A 37 -27.31 29.38 3.86
C ILE A 37 -26.47 28.39 3.05
N LEU A 38 -26.73 27.09 3.14
CA LEU A 38 -26.01 26.06 2.37
C LEU A 38 -26.16 26.28 0.86
N VAL A 39 -27.38 26.59 0.39
CA VAL A 39 -27.63 26.91 -1.03
C VAL A 39 -26.91 28.19 -1.44
N ALA A 40 -26.96 29.24 -0.61
CA ALA A 40 -26.29 30.50 -0.92
C ALA A 40 -24.76 30.37 -0.95
N VAL A 41 -24.18 29.58 -0.05
CA VAL A 41 -22.75 29.25 -0.05
C VAL A 41 -22.40 28.42 -1.27
N ASN A 42 -23.19 27.41 -1.62
CA ASN A 42 -22.97 26.58 -2.79
C ASN A 42 -22.99 27.40 -4.10
N VAL A 43 -23.96 28.32 -4.23
CA VAL A 43 -24.03 29.26 -5.36
C VAL A 43 -22.87 30.27 -5.34
N ALA A 44 -22.44 30.75 -4.17
CA ALA A 44 -21.30 31.65 -4.08
C ALA A 44 -19.98 30.96 -4.47
N LEU A 45 -19.82 29.68 -4.11
CA LEU A 45 -18.69 28.85 -4.49
C LEU A 45 -18.65 28.58 -6.00
N SER A 46 -19.80 28.51 -6.69
CA SER A 46 -19.84 28.34 -8.15
C SER A 46 -19.43 29.58 -8.95
N PHE A 47 -19.15 30.72 -8.31
CA PHE A 47 -18.65 31.95 -8.96
C PHE A 47 -17.15 32.19 -8.76
N LEU A 48 -16.47 31.36 -7.98
CA LEU A 48 -15.03 31.45 -7.75
C LEU A 48 -14.29 30.47 -8.69
N PRO A 49 -13.07 30.80 -9.16
CA PRO A 49 -12.27 29.89 -10.00
C PRO A 49 -11.98 28.57 -9.28
N ASP A 50 -12.02 27.44 -10.01
CA ASP A 50 -11.89 26.08 -9.43
C ASP A 50 -10.67 25.92 -8.52
N ARG A 51 -9.55 26.59 -8.87
CA ARG A 51 -8.30 26.63 -8.09
C ARG A 51 -8.45 27.08 -6.62
N TYR A 52 -9.48 27.84 -6.27
CA TYR A 52 -9.70 28.37 -4.91
C TYR A 52 -10.89 27.74 -4.16
N VAL A 53 -11.74 27.03 -4.88
CA VAL A 53 -13.02 26.48 -4.37
C VAL A 53 -12.89 24.99 -4.08
N GLN A 54 -12.16 24.28 -4.94
CA GLN A 54 -11.94 22.85 -4.83
C GLN A 54 -10.70 22.58 -3.97
N LYS A 55 -10.69 23.04 -2.72
CA LYS A 55 -9.82 22.39 -1.76
C LYS A 55 -10.45 21.02 -1.53
N ASP A 56 -9.78 19.96 -1.96
CA ASP A 56 -10.36 18.63 -1.88
C ASP A 56 -10.61 18.25 -0.42
N LEU A 57 -11.90 18.12 -0.07
CA LEU A 57 -12.36 17.73 1.26
C LEU A 57 -12.77 16.25 1.30
N THR A 58 -12.54 15.50 0.21
CA THR A 58 -12.64 14.04 0.22
C THR A 58 -11.49 13.45 1.04
N ALA A 59 -11.71 12.29 1.65
CA ALA A 59 -10.70 11.64 2.49
C ALA A 59 -9.39 11.36 1.75
N ASN A 60 -9.45 11.21 0.41
CA ASN A 60 -8.33 10.74 -0.41
C ASN A 60 -7.75 11.79 -1.37
N GLN A 61 -8.21 13.06 -1.31
CA GLN A 61 -7.76 14.10 -2.26
C GLN A 61 -7.88 13.70 -3.76
N LEU A 62 -8.93 12.94 -4.11
CA LEU A 62 -9.20 12.37 -5.45
C LEU A 62 -9.15 13.37 -6.63
N TYR A 63 -9.17 14.66 -6.34
CA TYR A 63 -9.22 15.75 -7.31
C TYR A 63 -7.94 16.57 -7.38
N SER A 64 -6.87 16.18 -6.69
CA SER A 64 -5.56 16.83 -6.80
C SER A 64 -4.43 15.81 -6.84
N LEU A 65 -3.45 16.03 -7.73
CA LEU A 65 -2.28 15.18 -7.81
C LEU A 65 -1.55 15.08 -6.46
N SER A 66 -1.10 13.89 -6.12
CA SER A 66 -0.24 13.64 -4.96
C SER A 66 1.06 14.45 -5.03
N SER A 67 1.71 14.63 -3.88
CA SER A 67 3.00 15.34 -3.83
C SER A 67 4.08 14.65 -4.65
N GLN A 68 4.02 13.32 -4.76
CA GLN A 68 4.95 12.48 -5.51
C GLN A 68 4.78 12.69 -7.01
N SER A 69 3.56 12.54 -7.54
CA SER A 69 3.26 12.82 -8.94
C SER A 69 3.75 14.22 -9.31
N LYS A 70 3.56 15.21 -8.44
CA LYS A 70 4.08 16.58 -8.64
C LYS A 70 5.61 16.67 -8.68
N VAL A 71 6.32 15.90 -7.85
CA VAL A 71 7.79 15.82 -7.88
C VAL A 71 8.25 15.23 -9.23
N LEU A 72 7.68 14.10 -9.67
CA LEU A 72 7.99 13.51 -10.97
C LEU A 72 7.75 14.51 -12.10
N LEU A 73 6.58 15.15 -12.11
CA LEU A 73 6.22 16.13 -13.13
C LEU A 73 7.16 17.34 -13.16
N GLY A 74 7.81 17.65 -12.04
CA GLY A 74 8.86 18.67 -11.97
C GLY A 74 10.18 18.26 -12.63
N THR A 75 10.40 16.97 -12.87
CA THR A 75 11.61 16.42 -13.54
C THR A 75 11.44 16.20 -15.04
N VAL A 76 10.20 16.23 -15.54
CA VAL A 76 9.89 15.95 -16.95
C VAL A 76 10.62 16.98 -17.83
N GLU A 77 11.48 16.53 -18.77
CA GLU A 77 12.30 17.35 -19.71
C GLU A 77 11.87 17.28 -21.20
N ASP A 78 11.15 16.23 -21.58
CA ASP A 78 10.54 16.05 -22.92
C ASP A 78 9.02 16.31 -23.02
N GLU A 79 8.52 16.59 -24.22
CA GLU A 79 7.08 16.75 -24.48
C GLU A 79 6.36 15.39 -24.38
N ILE A 80 5.31 15.33 -23.57
CA ILE A 80 4.51 14.12 -23.35
C ILE A 80 3.11 14.34 -23.91
N THR A 81 2.64 13.41 -24.73
CA THR A 81 1.24 13.38 -25.19
C THR A 81 0.50 12.27 -24.49
N ILE A 82 -0.60 12.61 -23.81
CA ILE A 82 -1.52 11.64 -23.22
C ILE A 82 -2.74 11.53 -24.11
N TYR A 83 -2.89 10.41 -24.83
CA TYR A 83 -4.09 10.13 -25.60
C TYR A 83 -5.17 9.52 -24.72
N TRP A 84 -6.30 10.21 -24.60
CA TRP A 84 -7.49 9.69 -23.94
C TRP A 84 -8.39 9.02 -24.98
N VAL A 85 -8.41 7.69 -24.97
CA VAL A 85 -9.13 6.88 -25.96
C VAL A 85 -10.58 6.71 -25.50
N VAL A 86 -11.48 7.55 -26.02
CA VAL A 86 -12.89 7.51 -25.65
C VAL A 86 -13.79 8.07 -26.76
N ALA A 87 -14.88 7.35 -27.03
CA ALA A 87 -15.94 7.79 -27.94
C ALA A 87 -16.82 8.86 -27.27
N SER A 88 -17.27 9.83 -28.07
CA SER A 88 -18.09 10.94 -27.56
C SER A 88 -19.36 10.44 -26.86
N GLY A 89 -19.60 10.85 -25.62
CA GLY A 89 -20.72 10.43 -24.78
C GLY A 89 -20.46 9.23 -23.85
N ASN A 90 -19.25 8.67 -23.86
CA ASN A 90 -18.81 7.58 -22.97
C ASN A 90 -17.70 8.02 -22.00
N GLU A 91 -17.50 9.33 -21.84
CA GLU A 91 -16.46 9.91 -20.98
C GLU A 91 -16.66 9.55 -19.50
N ASP A 92 -15.58 9.14 -18.85
CA ASP A 92 -15.51 9.07 -17.40
C ASP A 92 -15.05 10.41 -16.83
N GLU A 93 -15.91 11.03 -15.99
CA GLU A 93 -15.66 12.35 -15.41
C GLU A 93 -14.42 12.39 -14.49
N TYR A 94 -14.09 11.28 -13.82
CA TYR A 94 -12.91 11.20 -12.95
C TYR A 94 -11.63 11.11 -13.76
N VAL A 95 -11.63 10.27 -14.80
CA VAL A 95 -10.49 10.15 -15.72
C VAL A 95 -10.24 11.48 -16.43
N GLU A 96 -11.28 12.13 -16.96
CA GLU A 96 -11.18 13.44 -17.62
C GLU A 96 -10.54 14.48 -16.70
N LYS A 97 -11.03 14.58 -15.46
CA LYS A 97 -10.53 15.54 -14.50
C LYS A 97 -9.09 15.25 -14.07
N LEU A 98 -8.74 13.98 -13.87
CA LEU A 98 -7.38 13.58 -13.54
C LEU A 98 -6.40 13.95 -14.66
N LEU A 99 -6.77 13.68 -15.92
CA LEU A 99 -5.96 14.04 -17.09
C LEU A 99 -5.76 15.55 -17.19
N HIS A 100 -6.80 16.36 -16.98
CA HIS A 100 -6.67 17.81 -16.95
C HIS A 100 -5.79 18.29 -15.80
N ASN A 101 -5.80 17.63 -14.65
CA ASN A 101 -4.87 17.98 -13.56
C ASN A 101 -3.40 17.77 -13.95
N TYR A 102 -3.07 16.77 -14.77
CA TYR A 102 -1.71 16.58 -15.31
C TYR A 102 -1.33 17.70 -16.29
N GLU A 103 -2.21 17.98 -17.26
CA GLU A 103 -2.04 19.04 -18.27
C GLU A 103 -1.91 20.43 -17.63
N ASP A 104 -2.73 20.74 -16.61
CA ASP A 104 -2.68 22.01 -15.89
C ASP A 104 -1.43 22.16 -14.99
N TYR A 105 -0.85 21.04 -14.53
CA TYR A 105 0.31 21.07 -13.63
C TYR A 105 1.64 21.15 -14.38
N CYS A 106 1.75 20.49 -15.53
CA CYS A 106 2.97 20.47 -16.34
C CYS A 106 2.68 20.95 -17.77
N ASP A 107 3.22 22.13 -18.13
CA ASP A 107 3.05 22.76 -19.44
C ASP A 107 3.52 21.90 -20.63
N ARG A 108 4.25 20.81 -20.37
CA ARG A 108 4.83 19.89 -21.35
C ARG A 108 4.06 18.58 -21.47
N ILE A 109 2.93 18.48 -20.77
CA ILE A 109 1.94 17.43 -20.97
C ILE A 109 0.80 18.01 -21.79
N THR A 110 0.44 17.33 -22.88
CA THR A 110 -0.75 17.65 -23.67
C THR A 110 -1.71 16.46 -23.66
N VAL A 111 -2.99 16.71 -23.34
CA VAL A 111 -4.03 15.66 -23.38
C VAL A 111 -4.78 15.73 -24.70
N VAL A 112 -4.82 14.63 -25.44
CA VAL A 112 -5.46 14.54 -26.76
C VAL A 112 -6.54 13.46 -26.74
N LYS A 113 -7.79 13.86 -26.90
CA LYS A 113 -8.90 12.93 -27.05
C LYS A 113 -8.88 12.22 -28.40
N LYS A 114 -8.99 10.89 -28.39
CA LYS A 114 -9.03 10.03 -29.57
C LYS A 114 -10.27 9.14 -29.54
N ASP A 115 -11.17 9.36 -30.48
CA ASP A 115 -12.37 8.55 -30.63
C ASP A 115 -12.03 7.25 -31.37
N PRO A 116 -12.14 6.06 -30.73
CA PRO A 116 -11.79 4.77 -31.34
C PRO A 116 -12.74 4.37 -32.46
N ASP A 117 -13.99 4.87 -32.49
CA ASP A 117 -14.95 4.59 -33.56
C ASP A 117 -14.60 5.37 -34.84
N LEU A 118 -14.00 6.56 -34.68
CA LEU A 118 -13.55 7.39 -35.78
C LEU A 118 -12.13 7.05 -36.26
N ASN A 119 -11.29 6.49 -35.39
CA ASN A 119 -9.90 6.16 -35.67
C ASN A 119 -9.54 4.73 -35.19
N PRO A 120 -10.17 3.68 -35.74
CA PRO A 120 -10.02 2.31 -35.23
C PRO A 120 -8.60 1.75 -35.38
N ASP A 121 -7.80 2.27 -36.31
CA ASP A 121 -6.42 1.84 -36.53
C ASP A 121 -5.40 2.60 -35.67
N PHE A 122 -5.80 3.67 -34.97
CA PHE A 122 -4.87 4.50 -34.21
C PHE A 122 -4.23 3.72 -33.07
N THR A 123 -5.03 2.98 -32.30
CA THR A 123 -4.56 2.23 -31.13
C THR A 123 -3.73 1.00 -31.50
N ASN A 124 -3.89 0.45 -32.71
CA ASN A 124 -3.12 -0.69 -33.20
C ASN A 124 -1.61 -0.39 -33.31
N ALA A 125 -1.21 0.89 -33.31
CA ALA A 125 0.20 1.28 -33.25
C ALA A 125 0.79 1.15 -31.84
N TYR A 126 -0.06 1.03 -30.80
CA TYR A 126 0.34 1.10 -29.40
C TYR A 126 0.02 -0.18 -28.62
N THR A 127 -1.01 -0.95 -29.00
CA THR A 127 -1.34 -2.20 -28.32
C THR A 127 -2.10 -3.17 -29.23
N ASP A 128 -1.93 -4.47 -28.96
CA ASP A 128 -2.70 -5.58 -29.55
C ASP A 128 -3.87 -6.01 -28.65
N GLU A 129 -4.04 -5.37 -27.48
CA GLU A 129 -5.08 -5.68 -26.50
C GLU A 129 -6.47 -5.18 -26.92
N THR A 130 -7.50 -5.62 -26.18
CA THR A 130 -8.84 -5.09 -26.35
C THR A 130 -8.91 -3.65 -25.86
N ILE A 131 -9.36 -2.75 -26.73
CA ILE A 131 -9.50 -1.33 -26.41
C ILE A 131 -10.83 -1.06 -25.73
N TYR A 132 -10.76 -0.46 -24.55
CA TYR A 132 -11.93 -0.02 -23.80
C TYR A 132 -12.05 1.52 -23.85
N ASN A 133 -13.29 2.04 -23.80
CA ASN A 133 -13.52 3.47 -23.63
C ASN A 133 -12.89 3.94 -22.31
N ASN A 134 -12.25 5.10 -22.35
CA ASN A 134 -11.46 5.72 -21.27
C ASN A 134 -10.10 5.05 -20.99
N SER A 135 -9.61 4.20 -21.90
CA SER A 135 -8.21 3.77 -21.86
C SER A 135 -7.27 4.94 -22.19
N ILE A 136 -6.02 4.84 -21.75
CA ILE A 136 -5.05 5.93 -21.84
C ILE A 136 -3.79 5.42 -22.53
N ILE A 137 -3.19 6.25 -23.39
CA ILE A 137 -1.84 6.01 -23.93
C ILE A 137 -0.99 7.20 -23.54
N VAL A 138 0.13 6.96 -22.86
CA VAL A 138 1.14 7.99 -22.58
C VAL A 138 2.27 7.79 -23.58
N GLU A 139 2.66 8.85 -24.30
CA GLU A 139 3.68 8.84 -25.35
C GLU A 139 4.71 9.95 -25.09
N CYS A 140 6.01 9.59 -25.18
CA CYS A 140 7.14 10.51 -25.17
C CYS A 140 8.17 10.06 -26.21
N GLY A 141 8.30 10.80 -27.32
CA GLY A 141 9.19 10.41 -28.41
C GLY A 141 8.83 9.03 -28.99
N ASP A 142 9.78 8.08 -28.89
CA ASP A 142 9.61 6.70 -29.37
C ASP A 142 9.08 5.74 -28.27
N LYS A 143 8.97 6.21 -27.02
CA LYS A 143 8.47 5.41 -25.89
C LYS A 143 6.99 5.70 -25.65
N TYR A 144 6.25 4.65 -25.36
CA TYR A 144 4.84 4.76 -24.98
C TYR A 144 4.44 3.67 -24.00
N ARG A 145 3.35 3.90 -23.26
CA ARG A 145 2.68 2.88 -22.46
C ARG A 145 1.17 3.00 -22.61
N TYR A 146 0.52 1.88 -22.89
CA TYR A 146 -0.95 1.74 -22.88
C TYR A 146 -1.42 1.37 -21.47
N ILE A 147 -2.54 1.96 -21.05
CA ILE A 147 -3.21 1.69 -19.78
C ILE A 147 -4.67 1.36 -20.10
N SER A 148 -5.09 0.14 -19.79
CA SER A 148 -6.47 -0.27 -19.99
C SER A 148 -7.40 0.41 -18.99
N TYR A 149 -8.62 0.74 -19.43
CA TYR A 149 -9.65 1.21 -18.50
C TYR A 149 -9.97 0.20 -17.39
N GLU A 150 -9.80 -1.10 -17.65
CA GLU A 150 -10.00 -2.15 -16.65
C GLU A 150 -8.98 -2.07 -15.50
N ASP A 151 -7.74 -1.63 -15.79
CA ASP A 151 -6.69 -1.44 -14.79
C ASP A 151 -6.92 -0.16 -13.97
N ILE A 152 -7.50 0.86 -14.61
CA ILE A 152 -7.87 2.12 -13.93
C ILE A 152 -8.94 1.85 -12.87
N TYR A 153 -9.86 0.91 -13.11
CA TYR A 153 -10.94 0.52 -12.19
C TYR A 153 -10.89 -0.97 -11.85
N GLU A 154 -9.86 -1.38 -11.12
CA GLU A 154 -9.69 -2.77 -10.68
C GLU A 154 -10.87 -3.20 -9.80
N THR A 155 -11.65 -4.19 -10.24
CA THR A 155 -12.79 -4.70 -9.47
C THR A 155 -12.37 -5.92 -8.66
N SER A 156 -12.08 -5.72 -7.37
CA SER A 156 -11.83 -6.82 -6.45
C SER A 156 -13.17 -7.38 -5.94
N GLY A 157 -13.43 -8.65 -6.27
CA GLY A 157 -14.60 -9.39 -5.78
C GLY A 157 -14.20 -10.25 -4.58
N TYR A 158 -14.56 -9.84 -3.37
CA TYR A 158 -14.35 -10.68 -2.19
C TYR A 158 -15.61 -11.48 -1.83
N SER A 159 -15.40 -12.78 -1.58
CA SER A 159 -16.40 -13.67 -1.00
C SER A 159 -16.08 -13.88 0.48
N TYR A 160 -16.79 -13.19 1.38
CA TYR A 160 -16.75 -13.48 2.82
C TYR A 160 -18.17 -13.80 3.30
N TYR A 161 -18.33 -14.96 3.95
CA TYR A 161 -19.56 -15.42 4.60
C TYR A 161 -20.86 -15.06 3.84
N SER A 162 -21.01 -15.56 2.61
CA SER A 162 -22.24 -15.46 1.79
C SER A 162 -22.72 -14.05 1.40
N SER A 163 -21.88 -13.03 1.55
CA SER A 163 -22.11 -11.67 1.02
C SER A 163 -21.05 -11.33 -0.02
N TYR A 164 -21.48 -11.16 -1.28
CA TYR A 164 -20.65 -10.65 -2.37
C TYR A 164 -20.64 -9.13 -2.27
N THR A 165 -19.49 -8.55 -1.93
CA THR A 165 -19.30 -7.09 -1.98
C THR A 165 -18.28 -6.83 -3.09
N SER A 166 -18.74 -6.27 -4.21
CA SER A 166 -17.87 -5.78 -5.27
C SER A 166 -17.48 -4.33 -4.96
N SER A 167 -16.19 -4.05 -4.85
CA SER A 167 -15.65 -2.69 -4.76
C SER A 167 -14.69 -2.46 -5.92
N SER A 168 -14.84 -1.34 -6.62
CA SER A 168 -13.90 -0.91 -7.66
C SER A 168 -12.83 -0.02 -7.05
N LYS A 169 -11.56 -0.38 -7.22
CA LYS A 169 -10.34 0.35 -6.84
C LYS A 169 -9.94 1.26 -7.99
N PHE A 170 -9.73 2.55 -7.72
CA PHE A 170 -9.30 3.50 -8.75
C PHE A 170 -7.78 3.67 -8.72
N ALA A 171 -7.08 3.23 -9.76
CA ALA A 171 -5.62 3.28 -9.88
C ALA A 171 -5.14 4.29 -10.94
N GLY A 172 -6.01 5.23 -11.37
CA GLY A 172 -5.71 6.12 -12.48
C GLY A 172 -4.46 7.00 -12.26
N GLU A 173 -4.29 7.60 -11.08
CA GLU A 173 -3.13 8.48 -10.85
C GLU A 173 -1.82 7.68 -10.86
N SER A 174 -1.77 6.54 -10.18
CA SER A 174 -0.56 5.71 -10.12
C SER A 174 -0.15 5.21 -11.50
N LEU A 175 -1.11 4.69 -12.28
CA LEU A 175 -0.83 4.16 -13.61
C LEU A 175 -0.34 5.26 -14.57
N ILE A 176 -0.95 6.45 -14.54
CA ILE A 176 -0.51 7.57 -15.40
C ILE A 176 0.87 8.07 -14.98
N THR A 177 1.12 8.26 -13.68
CA THR A 177 2.45 8.68 -13.17
C THR A 177 3.51 7.64 -13.51
N SER A 178 3.23 6.35 -13.33
CA SER A 178 4.11 5.24 -13.72
C SER A 178 4.43 5.28 -15.21
N ALA A 179 3.43 5.45 -16.07
CA ALA A 179 3.61 5.53 -17.51
C ALA A 179 4.43 6.75 -17.95
N ILE A 180 4.23 7.91 -17.30
CA ILE A 180 5.06 9.10 -17.52
C ILE A 180 6.51 8.79 -17.12
N SER A 181 6.73 8.24 -15.93
CA SER A 181 8.05 7.85 -15.42
C SER A 181 8.75 6.89 -16.39
N TYR A 182 8.05 5.87 -16.88
CA TYR A 182 8.57 4.93 -17.88
C TYR A 182 9.01 5.63 -19.16
N CYS A 183 8.18 6.54 -19.67
CA CYS A 183 8.42 7.21 -20.93
C CYS A 183 9.62 8.17 -20.88
N ILE A 184 9.94 8.74 -19.71
CA ILE A 184 11.08 9.64 -19.51
C ILE A 184 12.34 8.94 -18.98
N THR A 185 12.23 7.70 -18.49
CA THR A 185 13.37 6.92 -18.00
C THR A 185 14.09 6.27 -19.17
N GLU A 186 15.39 6.50 -19.36
CA GLU A 186 16.16 5.94 -20.48
C GLU A 186 16.31 4.41 -20.39
N GLU A 187 16.77 3.92 -19.24
CA GLU A 187 16.99 2.51 -18.94
C GLU A 187 16.32 2.16 -17.62
N LEU A 188 15.47 1.14 -17.64
CA LEU A 188 14.82 0.66 -16.43
C LEU A 188 15.84 -0.08 -15.54
N PRO A 189 15.74 0.05 -14.21
CA PRO A 189 16.50 -0.82 -13.32
C PRO A 189 16.15 -2.30 -13.57
N VAL A 190 17.18 -3.15 -13.49
CA VAL A 190 17.05 -4.60 -13.69
C VAL A 190 17.33 -5.31 -12.36
N ILE A 191 16.32 -5.95 -11.80
CA ILE A 191 16.43 -6.81 -10.62
C ILE A 191 16.78 -8.22 -11.09
N HIS A 192 17.91 -8.75 -10.63
CA HIS A 192 18.34 -10.10 -10.97
C HIS A 192 17.81 -11.09 -9.94
N VAL A 193 16.83 -11.91 -10.33
CA VAL A 193 16.21 -12.90 -9.46
C VAL A 193 17.05 -14.17 -9.49
N LEU A 194 17.58 -14.56 -8.33
CA LEU A 194 18.40 -15.77 -8.23
C LEU A 194 17.56 -17.01 -8.58
N GLU A 195 18.14 -17.93 -9.34
CA GLU A 195 17.57 -19.25 -9.62
C GLU A 195 18.56 -20.38 -9.35
N GLY A 196 18.02 -21.56 -9.06
CA GLY A 196 18.78 -22.81 -8.90
C GLY A 196 18.53 -23.53 -7.59
N HIS A 197 17.86 -22.87 -6.64
CA HIS A 197 17.66 -23.33 -5.27
C HIS A 197 16.18 -23.55 -4.91
N GLY A 198 15.31 -23.59 -5.92
CA GLY A 198 13.88 -23.75 -5.75
C GLY A 198 13.21 -22.51 -5.16
N GLU A 199 13.67 -21.34 -5.60
CA GLU A 199 13.10 -20.03 -5.33
C GLU A 199 11.63 -19.98 -5.78
N THR A 200 10.82 -19.23 -5.04
CA THR A 200 9.39 -19.12 -5.32
C THR A 200 9.14 -18.19 -6.50
N ALA A 201 8.22 -18.55 -7.40
CA ALA A 201 7.80 -17.67 -8.48
C ALA A 201 6.98 -16.49 -7.95
N PHE A 202 7.10 -15.32 -8.59
CA PHE A 202 6.27 -14.17 -8.24
C PHE A 202 4.79 -14.43 -8.56
N SER A 203 3.90 -13.85 -7.75
CA SER A 203 2.49 -13.77 -8.10
C SER A 203 2.28 -12.81 -9.27
N ASP A 204 1.14 -12.94 -9.95
CA ASP A 204 0.72 -11.99 -10.99
C ASP A 204 0.60 -10.56 -10.41
N SER A 205 0.15 -10.45 -9.14
CA SER A 205 0.03 -9.15 -8.44
C SER A 205 1.40 -8.49 -8.26
N PHE A 206 2.39 -9.23 -7.74
CA PHE A 206 3.73 -8.69 -7.49
C PHE A 206 4.46 -8.38 -8.78
N THR A 207 4.28 -9.21 -9.82
CA THR A 207 4.79 -8.93 -11.18
C THR A 207 4.22 -7.62 -11.73
N SER A 208 2.90 -7.45 -11.64
CA SER A 208 2.24 -6.21 -12.06
C SER A 208 2.72 -4.99 -11.27
N ALA A 209 3.07 -5.19 -9.99
CA ALA A 209 3.58 -4.14 -9.13
C ALA A 209 5.01 -3.72 -9.48
N LEU A 210 5.89 -4.68 -9.79
CA LEU A 210 7.23 -4.40 -10.33
C LEU A 210 7.15 -3.60 -11.63
N GLU A 211 6.27 -4.01 -12.56
CA GLU A 211 6.05 -3.30 -13.82
C GLU A 211 5.50 -1.87 -13.60
N ARG A 212 4.57 -1.72 -12.65
CA ARG A 212 4.03 -0.42 -12.23
C ARG A 212 5.12 0.48 -11.67
N ASP A 213 6.06 -0.05 -10.91
CA ASP A 213 7.18 0.72 -10.34
C ASP A 213 8.38 0.79 -11.30
N ASN A 214 8.20 0.39 -12.57
CA ASN A 214 9.19 0.45 -13.64
C ASN A 214 10.47 -0.36 -13.35
N LEU A 215 10.33 -1.43 -12.57
CA LEU A 215 11.38 -2.39 -12.29
C LEU A 215 11.25 -3.56 -13.26
N SER A 216 12.32 -3.81 -14.02
CA SER A 216 12.42 -5.00 -14.85
C SER A 216 13.09 -6.13 -14.08
N THR A 217 12.82 -7.38 -14.47
CA THR A 217 13.41 -8.56 -13.82
C THR A 217 14.08 -9.46 -14.84
N GLU A 218 15.23 -10.01 -14.46
CA GLU A 218 15.95 -11.04 -15.22
C GLU A 218 16.34 -12.17 -14.28
N THR A 219 16.39 -13.40 -14.77
CA THR A 219 16.85 -14.56 -13.99
C THR A 219 18.37 -14.62 -13.95
N LEU A 220 18.94 -14.95 -12.79
CA LEU A 220 20.39 -15.10 -12.59
C LEU A 220 20.70 -16.48 -12.03
N SER A 221 21.42 -17.30 -12.80
CA SER A 221 22.02 -18.53 -12.29
C SER A 221 23.52 -18.33 -12.04
N LEU A 222 23.95 -18.39 -10.78
CA LEU A 222 25.37 -18.22 -10.42
C LEU A 222 26.25 -19.33 -10.98
N LEU A 223 25.70 -20.50 -11.29
CA LEU A 223 26.43 -21.64 -11.87
C LEU A 223 26.96 -21.36 -13.28
N GLU A 224 26.44 -20.34 -13.97
CA GLU A 224 26.86 -19.97 -15.32
C GLU A 224 28.10 -19.08 -15.32
N TYR A 225 28.51 -18.55 -14.15
CA TYR A 225 29.56 -17.56 -14.02
C TYR A 225 30.64 -17.99 -13.02
N GLU A 226 31.84 -17.44 -13.17
CA GLU A 226 32.91 -17.59 -12.17
C GLU A 226 32.79 -16.54 -11.06
N GLU A 227 32.18 -15.39 -11.37
CA GLU A 227 31.90 -14.26 -10.48
C GLU A 227 30.59 -13.59 -10.90
N VAL A 228 29.94 -12.86 -10.00
CA VAL A 228 28.73 -12.08 -10.36
C VAL A 228 29.13 -10.99 -11.37
N PRO A 229 28.45 -10.88 -12.54
CA PRO A 229 28.78 -9.87 -13.53
C PRO A 229 28.66 -8.43 -13.00
N GLU A 230 29.54 -7.52 -13.46
CA GLU A 230 29.60 -6.13 -12.97
C GLU A 230 28.32 -5.32 -13.28
N GLU A 231 27.56 -5.72 -14.30
CA GLU A 231 26.28 -5.11 -14.67
C GLU A 231 25.13 -5.44 -13.71
N VAL A 232 25.28 -6.47 -12.87
CA VAL A 232 24.26 -6.86 -11.89
C VAL A 232 24.25 -5.85 -10.76
N GLN A 233 23.21 -5.01 -10.70
CA GLN A 233 23.09 -3.95 -9.70
C GLN A 233 22.43 -4.42 -8.40
N CYS A 234 21.43 -5.29 -8.51
CA CYS A 234 20.64 -5.79 -7.40
C CYS A 234 20.27 -7.26 -7.64
N ILE A 235 20.50 -8.11 -6.64
CA ILE A 235 20.07 -9.51 -6.63
C ILE A 235 18.91 -9.67 -5.66
N LEU A 236 17.86 -10.39 -6.08
CA LEU A 236 16.74 -10.79 -5.25
C LEU A 236 16.76 -12.31 -5.05
N ILE A 237 16.85 -12.74 -3.79
CA ILE A 237 16.71 -14.14 -3.37
C ILE A 237 15.35 -14.30 -2.69
N TYR A 238 14.38 -14.87 -3.41
CA TYR A 238 13.01 -15.02 -2.93
C TYR A 238 12.69 -16.47 -2.56
N ALA A 239 12.62 -16.72 -1.25
CA ALA A 239 12.16 -17.98 -0.66
C ALA A 239 12.86 -19.23 -1.24
N PRO A 240 14.21 -19.31 -1.18
CA PRO A 240 14.93 -20.51 -1.62
C PRO A 240 14.55 -21.70 -0.74
N SER A 241 14.36 -22.87 -1.36
CA SER A 241 13.99 -24.11 -0.67
C SER A 241 15.18 -25.03 -0.38
N THR A 242 16.31 -24.82 -1.05
CA THR A 242 17.57 -25.54 -0.83
C THR A 242 18.70 -24.56 -0.59
N ASP A 243 19.76 -25.00 0.09
CA ASP A 243 20.89 -24.14 0.43
C ASP A 243 21.80 -23.87 -0.77
N LEU A 244 22.51 -22.74 -0.73
CA LEU A 244 23.56 -22.40 -1.68
C LEU A 244 24.74 -23.36 -1.56
N SER A 245 25.54 -23.52 -2.61
CA SER A 245 26.87 -24.10 -2.47
C SER A 245 27.85 -23.14 -1.76
N GLU A 246 28.96 -23.67 -1.25
CA GLU A 246 30.03 -22.83 -0.68
C GLU A 246 30.59 -21.85 -1.72
N THR A 247 30.64 -22.24 -2.99
CA THR A 247 31.12 -21.38 -4.08
C THR A 247 30.15 -20.22 -4.33
N GLU A 248 28.85 -20.48 -4.38
CA GLU A 248 27.84 -19.43 -4.57
C GLU A 248 27.80 -18.45 -3.39
N ARG A 249 27.92 -18.96 -2.15
CA ARG A 249 28.09 -18.11 -0.97
C ARG A 249 29.28 -17.16 -1.12
N ASP A 250 30.45 -17.69 -1.49
CA ASP A 250 31.66 -16.90 -1.64
C ASP A 250 31.54 -15.87 -2.78
N MET A 251 30.81 -16.20 -3.86
CA MET A 251 30.48 -15.26 -4.93
C MET A 251 29.59 -14.12 -4.44
N LEU A 252 28.54 -14.40 -3.66
CA LEU A 252 27.64 -13.38 -3.11
C LEU A 252 28.34 -12.46 -2.11
N ILE A 253 29.21 -13.01 -1.25
CA ILE A 253 30.04 -12.21 -0.34
C ILE A 253 30.98 -11.30 -1.15
N SER A 254 31.67 -11.84 -2.16
CA SER A 254 32.54 -11.04 -3.03
C SER A 254 31.75 -9.95 -3.77
N TYR A 255 30.54 -10.24 -4.23
CA TYR A 255 29.66 -9.27 -4.87
C TYR A 255 29.31 -8.11 -3.92
N LEU A 256 28.89 -8.41 -2.69
CA LEU A 256 28.58 -7.40 -1.67
C LEU A 256 29.84 -6.60 -1.27
N ASP A 257 30.99 -7.23 -1.11
CA ASP A 257 32.27 -6.57 -0.82
C ASP A 257 32.71 -5.56 -1.90
N ASN A 258 32.18 -5.70 -3.13
CA ASN A 258 32.42 -4.79 -4.25
C ASN A 258 31.31 -3.74 -4.46
N GLY A 259 30.39 -3.61 -3.50
CA GLY A 259 29.30 -2.61 -3.53
C GLY A 259 28.01 -3.14 -4.15
N GLY A 260 27.89 -4.45 -4.28
CA GLY A 260 26.65 -5.10 -4.70
C GLY A 260 25.50 -4.86 -3.74
N ARG A 261 24.28 -5.08 -4.24
CA ARG A 261 23.03 -4.94 -3.49
C ARG A 261 22.26 -6.25 -3.50
N LEU A 262 21.80 -6.70 -2.34
CA LEU A 262 21.15 -8.00 -2.15
C LEU A 262 19.90 -7.87 -1.28
N LEU A 263 18.76 -8.31 -1.81
CA LEU A 263 17.51 -8.45 -1.06
C LEU A 263 17.21 -9.94 -0.85
N ILE A 264 17.04 -10.35 0.41
CA ILE A 264 16.75 -11.73 0.79
C ILE A 264 15.40 -11.78 1.50
N LEU A 265 14.47 -12.56 0.97
CA LEU A 265 13.23 -12.94 1.63
C LEU A 265 13.34 -14.42 2.02
N SER A 266 13.61 -14.68 3.29
CA SER A 266 13.79 -16.04 3.81
C SER A 266 13.10 -16.19 5.16
N GLY A 267 11.99 -16.91 5.16
CA GLY A 267 11.23 -17.28 6.34
C GLY A 267 11.73 -18.55 7.01
N THR A 268 11.04 -18.96 8.07
CA THR A 268 11.31 -20.21 8.78
C THR A 268 11.45 -21.37 7.78
N ALA A 269 12.57 -22.09 7.83
CA ALA A 269 12.77 -23.25 6.96
C ALA A 269 11.87 -24.43 7.39
N GLN A 270 11.24 -25.10 6.42
CA GLN A 270 10.45 -26.32 6.69
C GLN A 270 11.30 -27.60 6.66
N GLU A 271 12.27 -27.67 5.76
CA GLU A 271 13.04 -28.88 5.47
C GLU A 271 14.54 -28.66 5.69
N ASP A 272 15.19 -27.94 4.78
CA ASP A 272 16.64 -27.77 4.75
C ASP A 272 17.10 -26.49 5.45
N GLU A 273 18.17 -26.60 6.23
CA GLU A 273 18.85 -25.44 6.82
C GLU A 273 19.65 -24.71 5.74
N LEU A 274 19.43 -23.41 5.61
CA LEU A 274 20.08 -22.56 4.60
C LEU A 274 21.41 -21.99 5.13
N SER A 275 22.29 -22.89 5.57
CA SER A 275 23.53 -22.54 6.28
C SER A 275 24.46 -21.61 5.49
N ASN A 276 24.60 -21.83 4.18
CA ASN A 276 25.45 -21.01 3.32
C ASN A 276 24.80 -19.66 3.01
N LEU A 277 23.47 -19.62 2.82
CA LEU A 277 22.76 -18.35 2.70
C LEU A 277 22.87 -17.52 4.00
N ASN A 278 22.65 -18.16 5.14
CA ASN A 278 22.78 -17.53 6.46
C ASN A 278 24.21 -16.98 6.67
N ALA A 279 25.23 -17.70 6.20
CA ALA A 279 26.62 -17.27 6.28
C ALA A 279 26.94 -16.01 5.45
N VAL A 280 26.19 -15.73 4.36
CA VAL A 280 26.31 -14.45 3.63
C VAL A 280 25.93 -13.29 4.54
N ALA A 281 24.81 -13.39 5.26
CA ALA A 281 24.36 -12.36 6.19
C ALA A 281 25.25 -12.27 7.45
N GLU A 282 25.73 -13.41 7.94
CA GLU A 282 26.63 -13.48 9.10
C GLU A 282 27.95 -12.75 8.84
N HIS A 283 28.45 -12.78 7.60
CA HIS A 283 29.64 -12.02 7.18
C HIS A 283 29.52 -10.52 7.47
N TYR A 284 28.29 -9.98 7.42
CA TYR A 284 27.99 -8.57 7.65
C TYR A 284 27.31 -8.32 9.01
N GLY A 285 27.43 -9.26 9.95
CA GLY A 285 27.00 -9.08 11.34
C GLY A 285 25.53 -9.40 11.63
N ILE A 286 24.81 -10.00 10.68
CA ILE A 286 23.47 -10.53 10.90
C ILE A 286 23.55 -12.03 11.17
N THR A 287 23.26 -12.47 12.39
CA THR A 287 23.09 -13.89 12.71
C THR A 287 21.62 -14.28 12.57
N VAL A 288 21.34 -15.23 11.69
CA VAL A 288 19.98 -15.76 11.51
C VAL A 288 19.64 -16.72 12.66
N GLN A 289 18.56 -16.45 13.37
CA GLN A 289 18.06 -17.30 14.45
C GLN A 289 16.89 -18.16 13.94
N GLU A 290 17.14 -19.45 13.74
CA GLU A 290 16.12 -20.39 13.25
C GLU A 290 15.02 -20.63 14.30
N GLY A 291 13.77 -20.61 13.84
CA GLY A 291 12.58 -20.76 14.66
C GLY A 291 11.39 -20.01 14.07
N VAL A 292 10.25 -20.04 14.76
CA VAL A 292 9.05 -19.28 14.42
C VAL A 292 8.82 -18.19 15.46
N ALA A 293 8.78 -16.94 15.05
CA ALA A 293 8.40 -15.82 15.89
C ALA A 293 6.92 -15.92 16.25
N VAL A 294 6.61 -15.76 17.54
CA VAL A 294 5.26 -15.78 18.09
C VAL A 294 5.08 -14.54 18.94
N GLU A 295 4.11 -13.71 18.56
CA GLU A 295 3.78 -12.49 19.27
C GLU A 295 2.75 -12.73 20.37
N GLN A 296 3.10 -12.38 21.60
CA GLN A 296 2.24 -12.56 22.77
C GLN A 296 1.36 -11.34 23.04
N SER A 297 1.74 -10.17 22.50
CA SER A 297 0.98 -8.94 22.58
C SER A 297 -0.08 -8.86 21.48
N SER A 298 -1.35 -8.88 21.86
CA SER A 298 -2.48 -8.70 20.93
C SER A 298 -2.52 -7.34 20.22
N GLU A 299 -1.65 -6.41 20.59
CA GLU A 299 -1.41 -5.14 19.89
C GLU A 299 -0.51 -5.31 18.65
N HIS A 300 0.26 -6.39 18.56
CA HIS A 300 1.31 -6.61 17.55
C HIS A 300 1.07 -7.86 16.70
N TYR A 301 -0.15 -8.42 16.71
CA TYR A 301 -0.55 -9.46 15.77
C TYR A 301 -1.99 -9.28 15.29
N VAL A 302 -2.29 -9.84 14.12
CA VAL A 302 -3.57 -9.68 13.43
C VAL A 302 -4.39 -10.97 13.40
N PHE A 303 -5.69 -10.84 13.14
CA PHE A 303 -6.64 -11.94 12.92
C PHE A 303 -6.70 -13.02 14.01
N GLY A 304 -6.28 -12.71 15.24
CA GLY A 304 -6.28 -13.70 16.31
C GLY A 304 -5.15 -14.75 16.21
N SER A 305 -4.18 -14.56 15.31
CA SER A 305 -3.07 -15.51 15.08
C SER A 305 -1.73 -14.90 15.50
N PRO A 306 -1.10 -15.40 16.60
CA PRO A 306 0.20 -14.93 17.08
C PRO A 306 1.38 -15.06 16.10
N VAL A 307 1.26 -15.85 15.05
CA VAL A 307 2.29 -16.04 14.00
C VAL A 307 2.07 -15.15 12.78
N LEU A 308 1.04 -14.30 12.78
CA LEU A 308 0.82 -13.23 11.80
C LEU A 308 1.19 -11.90 12.48
N LEU A 309 2.49 -11.65 12.56
CA LEU A 309 3.02 -10.51 13.28
C LEU A 309 2.64 -9.21 12.56
N MET A 310 2.39 -8.17 13.34
CA MET A 310 2.24 -6.79 12.89
C MET A 310 3.32 -6.00 13.63
N PRO A 311 4.56 -6.01 13.09
CA PRO A 311 5.71 -5.46 13.77
C PRO A 311 5.66 -3.93 13.89
N GLU A 312 6.45 -3.40 14.82
CA GLU A 312 6.80 -1.99 14.83
C GLU A 312 7.76 -1.70 13.67
N MET A 313 7.50 -0.62 12.93
CA MET A 313 8.37 -0.16 11.85
C MET A 313 9.28 0.95 12.37
N ASN A 314 10.58 0.74 12.27
CA ASN A 314 11.58 1.78 12.52
C ASN A 314 11.75 2.65 11.27
N SER A 315 12.09 3.92 11.45
CA SER A 315 12.22 4.89 10.35
C SER A 315 13.42 4.58 9.45
N SER A 316 13.18 4.58 8.14
CA SER A 316 14.11 4.30 7.05
C SER A 316 13.47 4.75 5.74
N GLU A 317 14.25 4.95 4.69
CA GLU A 317 13.73 5.22 3.33
C GLU A 317 12.74 4.14 2.87
N ILE A 318 12.93 2.89 3.33
CA ILE A 318 12.06 1.74 3.02
C ILE A 318 10.70 1.83 3.74
N THR A 319 10.67 2.30 4.99
CA THR A 319 9.49 2.23 5.89
C THR A 319 8.76 3.55 6.04
N ASP A 320 9.44 4.68 5.87
CA ASP A 320 8.88 6.03 6.05
C ASP A 320 7.62 6.29 5.19
N PRO A 321 7.55 5.83 3.91
CA PRO A 321 6.32 5.95 3.13
C PRO A 321 5.13 5.24 3.78
N LEU A 322 5.35 4.04 4.32
CA LEU A 322 4.31 3.23 4.99
C LEU A 322 3.91 3.84 6.32
N ILE A 323 4.87 4.31 7.11
CA ILE A 323 4.63 4.97 8.41
C ILE A 323 3.82 6.26 8.21
N SER A 324 4.19 7.09 7.23
CA SER A 324 3.49 8.34 6.91
C SER A 324 2.02 8.09 6.54
N ASP A 325 1.79 7.05 5.75
CA ASP A 325 0.46 6.68 5.27
C ASP A 325 -0.32 5.80 6.25
N LYS A 326 0.33 5.35 7.33
CA LYS A 326 -0.23 4.47 8.38
C LYS A 326 -0.63 3.09 7.85
N TYR A 327 0.10 2.60 6.86
CA TYR A 327 0.04 1.20 6.48
C TYR A 327 0.80 0.35 7.49
N ASN A 328 0.36 -0.89 7.69
CA ASN A 328 1.02 -1.86 8.55
C ASN A 328 1.44 -3.06 7.71
N VAL A 329 2.70 -3.46 7.84
CA VAL A 329 3.20 -4.73 7.30
C VAL A 329 2.66 -5.87 8.17
N ILE A 330 2.33 -6.99 7.54
CA ILE A 330 2.04 -8.26 8.22
C ILE A 330 3.14 -9.24 7.86
N LEU A 331 3.77 -9.85 8.87
CA LEU A 331 4.87 -10.77 8.69
C LEU A 331 4.48 -12.19 9.16
N PRO A 332 4.04 -13.07 8.24
CA PRO A 332 3.65 -14.44 8.58
C PRO A 332 4.88 -15.33 8.83
N VAL A 333 4.82 -16.19 9.85
CA VAL A 333 5.78 -17.30 10.08
C VAL A 333 7.24 -16.87 9.97
N ALA A 334 7.55 -15.73 10.57
CA ALA A 334 8.87 -15.13 10.50
C ALA A 334 9.86 -15.88 11.39
N LYS A 335 11.14 -15.92 10.97
CA LYS A 335 12.27 -16.20 11.88
C LYS A 335 12.77 -14.89 12.51
N ALA A 336 13.88 -14.93 13.26
CA ALA A 336 14.47 -13.72 13.83
C ALA A 336 15.91 -13.50 13.37
N LEU A 337 16.36 -12.25 13.48
CA LEU A 337 17.72 -11.80 13.19
C LEU A 337 18.35 -11.27 14.47
N ASP A 338 19.60 -11.61 14.71
CA ASP A 338 20.45 -10.97 15.71
C ASP A 338 21.46 -10.09 15.00
N VAL A 339 21.34 -8.78 15.26
CA VAL A 339 22.14 -7.72 14.63
C VAL A 339 23.24 -7.18 15.56
N SER A 340 23.47 -7.83 16.70
CA SER A 340 24.40 -7.34 17.74
C SER A 340 25.88 -7.55 17.41
N ALA A 341 26.19 -8.34 16.38
CA ALA A 341 27.54 -8.74 16.00
C ALA A 341 28.17 -7.85 14.91
N ALA A 342 27.48 -6.81 14.44
CA ALA A 342 27.99 -5.90 13.41
C ALA A 342 29.32 -5.25 13.83
N SER A 343 30.26 -5.17 12.88
CA SER A 343 31.53 -4.47 13.06
C SER A 343 31.35 -2.96 12.96
N ASP A 344 32.33 -2.18 13.48
CA ASP A 344 32.26 -0.72 13.55
C ASP A 344 32.14 -0.04 12.15
N ASP A 345 32.52 -0.73 11.07
CA ASP A 345 32.45 -0.27 9.69
C ASP A 345 31.16 -0.69 8.95
N VAL A 346 30.27 -1.43 9.61
CA VAL A 346 28.98 -1.88 9.06
C VAL A 346 27.85 -1.22 9.84
N THR A 347 26.95 -0.55 9.14
CA THR A 347 25.74 0.02 9.74
C THR A 347 24.59 -0.96 9.59
N VAL A 348 24.00 -1.41 10.71
CA VAL A 348 22.79 -2.23 10.69
C VAL A 348 21.61 -1.46 11.27
N THR A 349 20.56 -1.33 10.47
CA THR A 349 19.30 -0.69 10.82
C THR A 349 18.21 -1.75 10.88
N SER A 350 17.68 -2.01 12.08
CA SER A 350 16.50 -2.85 12.27
C SER A 350 15.28 -2.14 11.63
N LEU A 351 14.64 -2.74 10.63
CA LEU A 351 13.51 -2.16 9.89
C LEU A 351 12.16 -2.54 10.54
N LEU A 352 12.03 -3.81 10.92
CA LEU A 352 10.82 -4.37 11.54
C LEU A 352 11.19 -5.07 12.84
N GLU A 353 10.48 -4.75 13.92
CA GLU A 353 10.70 -5.33 15.25
C GLU A 353 9.41 -5.90 15.84
N SER A 354 9.51 -7.05 16.49
CA SER A 354 8.42 -7.55 17.33
C SER A 354 8.31 -6.76 18.63
N SER A 355 7.25 -6.99 19.40
CA SER A 355 7.21 -6.47 20.77
C SER A 355 8.24 -7.17 21.68
N GLU A 356 8.52 -6.56 22.82
CA GLU A 356 9.30 -7.14 23.93
C GLU A 356 8.67 -8.42 24.51
N GLU A 357 7.36 -8.66 24.27
CA GLU A 357 6.66 -9.86 24.75
C GLU A 357 6.75 -11.03 23.76
N ALA A 358 7.26 -10.80 22.55
CA ALA A 358 7.41 -11.84 21.56
C ALA A 358 8.42 -12.91 21.99
N ILE A 359 8.30 -14.09 21.40
CA ILE A 359 9.21 -15.21 21.63
C ILE A 359 9.57 -15.86 20.29
N LEU A 360 10.83 -16.27 20.14
CA LEU A 360 11.24 -17.12 19.04
C LEU A 360 11.13 -18.58 19.47
N LYS A 361 10.18 -19.29 18.87
CA LYS A 361 9.99 -20.73 19.07
C LYS A 361 11.03 -21.50 18.26
N THR A 362 12.09 -21.98 18.92
CA THR A 362 13.19 -22.73 18.27
C THR A 362 12.75 -24.08 17.69
N ALA A 363 11.57 -24.57 18.08
CA ALA A 363 10.95 -25.77 17.50
C ALA A 363 10.47 -25.58 16.03
N GLY A 364 10.52 -24.37 15.48
CA GLY A 364 10.13 -24.10 14.09
C GLY A 364 8.68 -24.49 13.79
N TYR A 365 8.44 -25.21 12.70
CA TYR A 365 7.10 -25.76 12.38
C TYR A 365 6.65 -26.88 13.33
N GLY A 366 7.52 -27.37 14.22
CA GLY A 366 7.20 -28.38 15.22
C GLY A 366 6.48 -27.84 16.46
N ILE A 367 6.13 -26.55 16.52
CA ILE A 367 5.44 -25.96 17.66
C ILE A 367 4.09 -26.63 17.93
N THR A 368 3.79 -26.88 19.20
CA THR A 368 2.49 -27.44 19.64
C THR A 368 1.67 -26.46 20.47
N THR A 369 2.27 -25.32 20.82
CA THR A 369 1.69 -24.25 21.63
C THR A 369 2.37 -22.93 21.26
N TYR A 370 1.66 -21.82 21.47
CA TYR A 370 2.20 -20.46 21.38
C TYR A 370 2.74 -19.94 22.72
N GLU A 371 2.57 -20.71 23.79
CA GLU A 371 3.15 -20.36 25.09
C GLU A 371 4.67 -20.57 25.09
N LYS A 372 5.37 -19.74 25.87
CA LYS A 372 6.81 -19.87 26.06
C LYS A 372 7.18 -21.20 26.72
N GLU A 373 8.21 -21.84 26.19
CA GLU A 373 8.81 -23.08 26.66
C GLU A 373 10.32 -22.89 26.93
N ASP A 374 10.92 -23.83 27.65
CA ASP A 374 12.36 -23.80 27.92
C ASP A 374 13.16 -23.93 26.62
N GLY A 375 14.04 -22.98 26.34
CA GLY A 375 14.87 -22.96 25.12
C GLY A 375 14.34 -22.07 24.00
N ASP A 376 13.17 -21.44 24.17
CA ASP A 376 12.74 -20.33 23.31
C ASP A 376 13.55 -19.07 23.63
N LEU A 377 13.76 -18.22 22.62
CA LEU A 377 14.42 -16.93 22.80
C LEU A 377 13.39 -15.84 23.10
N ASP A 378 13.77 -14.90 23.96
CA ASP A 378 12.95 -13.73 24.29
C ASP A 378 13.11 -12.64 23.23
N GLY A 379 12.02 -11.90 22.99
CA GLY A 379 12.04 -10.67 22.21
C GLY A 379 12.72 -9.51 22.95
N PRO A 380 12.79 -8.33 22.30
CA PRO A 380 12.27 -8.06 20.96
C PRO A 380 13.11 -8.78 19.89
N LEU A 381 12.44 -9.19 18.81
CA LEU A 381 13.04 -9.90 17.69
C LEU A 381 13.16 -8.93 16.52
N THR A 382 14.34 -8.82 15.93
CA THR A 382 14.50 -8.15 14.63
C THR A 382 13.98 -9.07 13.54
N LEU A 383 13.03 -8.60 12.75
CA LEU A 383 12.31 -9.38 11.74
C LEU A 383 12.64 -8.93 10.31
N ALA A 384 13.18 -7.73 10.15
CA ALA A 384 13.85 -7.30 8.94
C ALA A 384 14.95 -6.30 9.28
N ALA A 385 16.05 -6.33 8.53
CA ALA A 385 17.19 -5.44 8.76
C ALA A 385 17.78 -4.96 7.43
N LEU A 386 18.20 -3.70 7.40
CA LEU A 386 19.03 -3.10 6.36
C LEU A 386 20.46 -3.01 6.88
N VAL A 387 21.41 -3.54 6.10
CA VAL A 387 22.83 -3.41 6.31
C VAL A 387 23.41 -2.52 5.22
N THR A 388 24.20 -1.53 5.61
CA THR A 388 24.97 -0.70 4.68
C THR A 388 26.44 -0.62 5.10
N LYS A 389 27.31 -0.58 4.10
CA LYS A 389 28.75 -0.35 4.28
C LYS A 389 29.27 0.53 3.15
N ASP A 390 29.77 1.70 3.51
CA ASP A 390 30.43 2.59 2.57
C ASP A 390 31.79 1.99 2.18
N LEU A 391 32.06 1.96 0.88
CA LEU A 391 33.28 1.45 0.27
C LEU A 391 34.08 2.59 -0.37
N GLU A 392 35.22 2.25 -0.96
CA GLU A 392 35.99 3.20 -1.77
C GLU A 392 35.19 3.59 -3.04
N GLU A 393 35.59 4.69 -3.69
CA GLU A 393 35.02 5.15 -4.97
C GLU A 393 33.52 5.51 -4.92
N GLU A 394 33.02 6.01 -3.78
CA GLU A 394 31.62 6.40 -3.59
C GLU A 394 30.62 5.24 -3.74
N LYS A 395 31.10 3.98 -3.71
CA LYS A 395 30.25 2.80 -3.70
C LYS A 395 29.73 2.51 -2.29
N GLN A 396 28.53 1.96 -2.21
CA GLN A 396 27.95 1.48 -0.96
C GLN A 396 27.37 0.07 -1.17
N MET A 397 27.75 -0.87 -0.31
CA MET A 397 27.12 -2.18 -0.21
C MET A 397 25.78 -2.05 0.52
N GLN A 398 24.76 -2.74 0.02
CA GLN A 398 23.44 -2.80 0.67
C GLN A 398 22.94 -4.24 0.76
N LEU A 399 22.51 -4.66 1.94
CA LEU A 399 21.86 -5.95 2.17
C LEU A 399 20.58 -5.74 2.96
N VAL A 400 19.44 -6.17 2.43
CA VAL A 400 18.18 -6.25 3.20
C VAL A 400 17.82 -7.70 3.39
N TRP A 401 17.63 -8.09 4.65
CA TRP A 401 17.05 -9.40 4.99
C TRP A 401 15.66 -9.20 5.57
N ILE A 402 14.68 -9.90 5.00
CA ILE A 402 13.31 -9.99 5.51
C ILE A 402 13.07 -11.43 5.97
N ALA A 403 12.80 -11.59 7.27
CA ALA A 403 12.75 -12.89 7.93
C ALA A 403 11.45 -13.67 7.68
N SER A 404 10.70 -13.33 6.62
CA SER A 404 9.50 -14.03 6.16
C SER A 404 9.44 -14.05 4.64
N SER A 405 9.36 -15.24 4.08
CA SER A 405 9.09 -15.47 2.66
C SER A 405 7.60 -15.42 2.32
N GLU A 406 6.73 -15.62 3.30
CA GLU A 406 5.27 -15.73 3.09
C GLU A 406 4.59 -14.37 2.93
N MET A 407 5.26 -13.26 3.27
CA MET A 407 4.62 -11.94 3.26
C MET A 407 4.09 -11.51 1.89
N LEU A 408 4.71 -11.98 0.80
CA LEU A 408 4.32 -11.70 -0.58
C LEU A 408 3.27 -12.67 -1.12
N ALA A 409 2.94 -13.75 -0.40
CA ALA A 409 1.85 -14.61 -0.83
C ALA A 409 0.54 -13.81 -0.85
N GLU A 410 -0.26 -14.00 -1.91
CA GLU A 410 -1.46 -13.19 -2.19
C GLU A 410 -2.41 -13.13 -1.00
N GLU A 411 -2.53 -14.23 -0.26
CA GLU A 411 -3.38 -14.32 0.93
C GLU A 411 -2.93 -13.39 2.07
N TYR A 412 -1.63 -13.14 2.24
CA TYR A 412 -1.11 -12.27 3.30
C TYR A 412 -0.93 -10.83 2.81
N ASN A 413 -0.50 -10.63 1.57
CA ASN A 413 -0.37 -9.29 0.98
C ASN A 413 -1.73 -8.57 0.96
N SER A 414 -2.79 -9.27 0.56
CA SER A 414 -4.17 -8.75 0.58
C SER A 414 -4.62 -8.32 1.99
N LEU A 415 -4.22 -9.08 3.03
CA LEU A 415 -4.55 -8.74 4.42
C LEU A 415 -3.82 -7.48 4.92
N SER A 416 -2.72 -7.10 4.29
CA SER A 416 -1.93 -5.90 4.59
C SER A 416 -2.37 -4.67 3.79
N SER A 417 -3.40 -4.78 2.94
CA SER A 417 -3.74 -3.77 1.93
C SER A 417 -2.57 -3.44 1.01
N ASP A 418 -1.89 -4.48 0.53
CA ASP A 418 -0.71 -4.38 -0.36
C ASP A 418 0.54 -3.75 0.31
N ALA A 419 0.51 -3.47 1.63
CA ALA A 419 1.64 -2.89 2.35
C ALA A 419 2.87 -3.81 2.41
N ASN A 420 2.68 -5.13 2.34
CA ASN A 420 3.79 -6.09 2.26
C ASN A 420 4.53 -5.97 0.94
N GLU A 421 3.80 -5.95 -0.18
CA GLU A 421 4.33 -5.69 -1.51
C GLU A 421 5.06 -4.33 -1.54
N ASP A 422 4.42 -3.27 -1.03
CA ASP A 422 5.02 -1.93 -0.95
C ASP A 422 6.34 -1.92 -0.16
N PHE A 423 6.43 -2.66 0.94
CA PHE A 423 7.66 -2.74 1.74
C PHE A 423 8.82 -3.36 0.94
N VAL A 424 8.55 -4.43 0.19
CA VAL A 424 9.55 -5.09 -0.66
C VAL A 424 9.93 -4.20 -1.85
N LEU A 425 8.96 -3.53 -2.47
CA LEU A 425 9.21 -2.60 -3.58
C LEU A 425 10.04 -1.40 -3.13
N ASN A 426 9.74 -0.80 -1.98
CA ASN A 426 10.56 0.30 -1.46
C ASN A 426 12.02 -0.15 -1.22
N ALA A 427 12.24 -1.39 -0.79
CA ALA A 427 13.59 -1.94 -0.64
C ALA A 427 14.29 -2.12 -2.00
N LEU A 428 13.59 -2.67 -3.00
CA LEU A 428 14.11 -2.82 -4.36
C LEU A 428 14.39 -1.48 -5.03
N GLU A 429 13.53 -0.48 -4.84
CA GLU A 429 13.70 0.88 -5.35
C GLU A 429 14.95 1.53 -4.76
N MET A 430 15.09 1.54 -3.42
CA MET A 430 16.29 2.05 -2.74
C MET A 430 17.56 1.34 -3.25
N MET A 431 17.48 0.02 -3.47
CA MET A 431 18.57 -0.76 -4.05
C MET A 431 18.74 -0.58 -5.56
N SER A 432 17.84 0.11 -6.24
CA SER A 432 17.90 0.36 -7.68
C SER A 432 18.25 1.80 -8.02
N GLU A 433 18.22 2.70 -7.04
CA GLU A 433 18.62 4.09 -7.23
C GLU A 433 20.09 4.16 -7.67
N LYS A 434 20.31 4.62 -8.91
CA LYS A 434 21.58 5.16 -9.37
C LYS A 434 21.77 6.50 -8.63
N ASP A 435 22.97 6.82 -8.18
CA ASP A 435 23.29 7.98 -7.32
C ASP A 435 22.83 9.38 -7.85
N ASP A 436 22.28 9.46 -9.07
CA ASP A 436 21.75 10.68 -9.71
C ASP A 436 20.26 10.59 -10.15
N GLY A 437 19.54 9.50 -9.88
CA GLY A 437 18.17 9.26 -10.38
C GLY A 437 17.10 9.41 -9.31
N ILE A 438 16.18 10.37 -9.47
CA ILE A 438 14.99 10.46 -8.61
C ILE A 438 14.04 9.32 -8.98
N SER A 439 13.98 8.26 -8.17
CA SER A 439 12.89 7.29 -8.24
C SER A 439 11.63 7.95 -7.69
N VAL A 440 10.58 8.06 -8.50
CA VAL A 440 9.29 8.58 -8.03
C VAL A 440 8.26 7.47 -8.05
N ARG A 441 8.02 6.93 -6.85
CA ARG A 441 6.97 5.94 -6.61
C ARG A 441 5.59 6.51 -6.95
N SER A 442 4.85 5.77 -7.75
CA SER A 442 3.44 6.03 -7.99
C SER A 442 2.62 5.33 -6.90
N LYS A 443 2.08 6.07 -5.93
CA LYS A 443 1.27 5.45 -4.85
C LYS A 443 -0.04 4.91 -5.41
N SER A 444 -0.34 3.64 -5.13
CA SER A 444 -1.69 3.10 -5.31
C SER A 444 -2.67 3.84 -4.38
N LEU A 445 -3.50 4.71 -4.94
CA LEU A 445 -4.59 5.38 -4.22
C LEU A 445 -5.80 4.43 -4.11
N SER A 446 -5.61 3.28 -3.46
CA SER A 446 -6.68 2.33 -3.17
C SER A 446 -7.46 2.69 -1.91
N TYR A 447 -8.70 2.20 -1.83
CA TYR A 447 -9.41 2.12 -0.56
C TYR A 447 -8.68 1.14 0.36
N GLU A 448 -8.09 1.68 1.41
CA GLU A 448 -7.38 1.00 2.50
C GLU A 448 -8.33 0.06 3.27
N TYR A 449 -8.00 -1.24 3.37
CA TYR A 449 -8.51 -1.99 4.51
C TYR A 449 -7.73 -1.51 5.72
N LEU A 450 -8.45 -1.16 6.78
CA LEU A 450 -7.80 -0.82 8.04
C LEU A 450 -7.26 -2.13 8.65
N THR A 451 -6.02 -2.47 8.34
CA THR A 451 -5.28 -3.54 9.01
C THR A 451 -5.02 -3.09 10.44
N VAL A 452 -5.78 -3.66 11.37
CA VAL A 452 -5.72 -3.34 12.79
C VAL A 452 -5.29 -4.56 13.60
N SER A 453 -4.56 -4.29 14.67
CA SER A 453 -4.24 -5.30 15.68
C SER A 453 -5.48 -5.99 16.23
N THR A 454 -5.28 -7.21 16.74
CA THR A 454 -6.34 -7.99 17.36
C THR A 454 -6.98 -7.28 18.56
N SER A 455 -6.19 -6.51 19.33
CA SER A 455 -6.67 -5.70 20.45
C SER A 455 -7.56 -4.55 19.98
N ALA A 456 -7.15 -3.80 18.94
CA ALA A 456 -7.92 -2.71 18.36
C ALA A 456 -9.24 -3.22 17.76
N ALA A 457 -9.21 -4.34 17.02
CA ALA A 457 -10.41 -5.01 16.53
C ALA A 457 -11.36 -5.40 17.66
N SER A 458 -10.83 -5.96 18.75
CA SER A 458 -11.61 -6.33 19.94
C SER A 458 -12.25 -5.13 20.63
N TYR A 459 -11.53 -4.00 20.71
CA TYR A 459 -12.05 -2.75 21.25
C TYR A 459 -13.17 -2.17 20.38
N ILE A 460 -12.99 -2.11 19.06
CA ILE A 460 -14.02 -1.68 18.10
C ILE A 460 -15.26 -2.58 18.22
N LYS A 461 -15.08 -3.89 18.32
CA LYS A 461 -16.16 -4.86 18.52
C LYS A 461 -16.92 -4.62 19.83
N LEU A 462 -16.21 -4.37 20.93
CA LEU A 462 -16.82 -4.04 22.22
C LEU A 462 -17.63 -2.75 22.16
N LEU A 463 -17.09 -1.70 21.53
CA LEU A 463 -17.80 -0.43 21.37
C LEU A 463 -19.05 -0.56 20.51
N THR A 464 -18.92 -1.17 19.34
CA THR A 464 -19.98 -1.24 18.32
C THR A 464 -21.10 -2.21 18.67
N ILE A 465 -20.77 -3.38 19.26
CA ILE A 465 -21.75 -4.42 19.60
C ILE A 465 -22.20 -4.33 21.06
N GLY A 466 -21.33 -3.87 21.96
CA GLY A 466 -21.62 -3.76 23.39
C GLY A 466 -22.12 -2.37 23.78
N VAL A 467 -21.22 -1.38 23.72
CA VAL A 467 -21.44 -0.06 24.32
C VAL A 467 -22.54 0.72 23.60
N ILE A 468 -22.46 0.85 22.27
CA ILE A 468 -23.43 1.64 21.49
C ILE A 468 -24.86 1.07 21.65
N PRO A 469 -25.12 -0.24 21.45
CA PRO A 469 -26.46 -0.80 21.65
C PRO A 469 -26.95 -0.67 23.10
N ALA A 470 -26.06 -0.82 24.09
CA ALA A 470 -26.41 -0.61 25.50
C ALA A 470 -26.85 0.83 25.77
N VAL A 471 -26.16 1.83 25.23
CA VAL A 471 -26.54 3.26 25.34
C VAL A 471 -27.92 3.51 24.73
N TYR A 472 -28.20 2.97 23.55
CA TYR A 472 -29.53 3.08 22.92
C TYR A 472 -30.61 2.40 23.76
N LEU A 473 -30.34 1.20 24.29
CA LEU A 473 -31.28 0.44 25.11
C LEU A 473 -31.59 1.18 26.42
N ILE A 474 -30.56 1.66 27.12
CA ILE A 474 -30.70 2.45 28.35
C ILE A 474 -31.49 3.73 28.09
N THR A 475 -31.17 4.45 27.01
CA THR A 475 -31.88 5.68 26.63
C THR A 475 -33.35 5.38 26.32
N GLY A 476 -33.64 4.29 25.60
CA GLY A 476 -34.98 3.82 25.33
C GLY A 476 -35.77 3.50 26.60
N ILE A 477 -35.15 2.80 27.56
CA ILE A 477 -35.75 2.53 28.88
C ILE A 477 -36.04 3.82 29.63
N ILE A 478 -35.09 4.77 29.70
CA ILE A 478 -35.26 6.04 30.41
C ILE A 478 -36.44 6.83 29.82
N VAL A 479 -36.55 6.89 28.48
CA VAL A 479 -37.65 7.57 27.79
C VAL A 479 -38.98 6.88 28.07
N ALA A 480 -39.04 5.55 28.01
CA ALA A 480 -40.26 4.77 28.29
C ALA A 480 -40.75 4.97 29.74
N VAL A 481 -39.83 4.95 30.72
CA VAL A 481 -40.15 5.18 32.14
C VAL A 481 -40.60 6.62 32.37
N ARG A 482 -39.93 7.63 31.78
CA ARG A 482 -40.36 9.03 31.87
C ARG A 482 -41.74 9.26 31.25
N ARG A 483 -42.05 8.57 30.15
CA ARG A 483 -43.37 8.65 29.50
C ARG A 483 -44.47 8.00 30.33
N LYS A 484 -44.20 6.91 31.06
CA LYS A 484 -45.19 6.30 31.99
C LYS A 484 -45.42 7.11 33.27
N ARG A 485 -44.49 8.00 33.64
CA ARG A 485 -44.59 8.88 34.82
C ARG A 485 -45.21 10.25 34.51
N ARG A 486 -45.43 10.57 33.24
CA ARG A 486 -46.30 11.67 32.78
C ARG A 486 -47.67 11.10 32.50
#